data_AF-A0A3Q3AP69-F1
#
_entry.id   AF-A0A3Q3AP69-F1
#
_cell.length_a   1.000
_cell.length_b   1.000
_cell.length_c   1.000
_cell.angle_alpha   90.00
_cell.angle_beta   90.00
_cell.angle_gamma   90.00
#
_symmetry.space_group_name_H-M   'P 1'
#
loop_
_entity.id
_entity.type
_entity.pdbx_description
1 polymer ?
#
loop_
_entity_poly.entity_id
_entity_poly.type
_entity_poly.pdbx_seq_one_letter_code
_entity_poly.pdbx_strand_id
1 'polypeptide(L)'
;MHFFLLFPSWPPPQSLPVVSNQRRIQRNRKRSFTIKVLSTIRVCHSLDNCRGSPNFLPMLGPKCQRRPRLGPKCQRRPRLGPKCQRRPRLGPRCQRRPRLGPRCQRRPRLGPRCQRRPRLGPRCQRRPRLGPRCQRRPRLGPRCQRRPRLGPRCQRRPRLGPRCQRRPRLGPRCQRRPRLGPRCQRRPRLGPRCQRRPRLGPRCQRRPRLGPRCQRRPRLGPRCQRRPRLGPRCQRRPRLGPRCQRRPRLGPRCQRRPRLGPRCQRRPRLGPRCQRRPRLGPRCQRRPRLGL
;
A
#
# COMPACT_ATOMS: atom_id res chain seq x y z
N MET A 1 4.06 65.44 49.19
CA MET A 1 5.25 65.63 50.04
C MET A 1 5.61 64.30 50.66
N HIS A 2 6.76 63.78 50.24
CA HIS A 2 7.62 62.74 50.85
C HIS A 2 7.02 61.48 51.51
N PHE A 3 7.29 60.37 50.82
CA PHE A 3 7.58 59.03 51.36
C PHE A 3 8.70 59.07 52.42
N PHE A 4 8.54 58.29 53.50
CA PHE A 4 9.65 57.60 54.16
C PHE A 4 9.23 56.18 54.59
N LEU A 5 10.25 55.33 54.65
CA LEU A 5 10.29 53.87 54.57
C LEU A 5 9.88 53.14 55.86
N LEU A 6 9.45 51.87 55.74
CA LEU A 6 10.06 50.69 56.39
C LEU A 6 9.25 49.39 56.12
N PHE A 7 9.94 48.37 55.60
CA PHE A 7 9.51 46.95 55.53
C PHE A 7 9.94 46.23 56.83
N PRO A 8 9.29 45.12 57.23
CA PRO A 8 9.86 43.81 56.87
C PRO A 8 8.88 42.64 56.63
N SER A 9 9.26 41.80 55.66
CA SER A 9 9.14 40.32 55.56
C SER A 9 7.80 39.60 55.85
N TRP A 10 7.21 39.04 54.80
CA TRP A 10 6.16 38.01 54.82
C TRP A 10 6.72 36.61 54.49
N PRO A 11 6.27 35.52 55.15
CA PRO A 11 6.64 34.14 54.81
C PRO A 11 5.72 33.53 53.71
N PRO A 12 6.14 32.45 53.01
CA PRO A 12 5.35 31.81 51.95
C PRO A 12 4.34 30.76 52.47
N PRO A 13 3.25 30.47 51.73
CA PRO A 13 2.22 29.53 52.18
C PRO A 13 2.47 28.06 51.83
N GLN A 14 2.42 27.24 52.87
CA GLN A 14 1.84 25.90 53.09
C GLN A 14 1.71 24.87 51.95
N SER A 15 2.03 23.63 52.31
CA SER A 15 2.03 22.43 51.48
C SER A 15 1.16 21.31 52.08
N LEU A 16 0.57 20.51 51.17
CA LEU A 16 0.03 19.13 51.29
C LEU A 16 -1.45 18.96 51.75
N PRO A 17 -2.15 17.90 51.28
CA PRO A 17 -1.82 16.51 51.61
C PRO A 17 -1.50 15.60 50.41
N VAL A 18 -0.42 14.84 50.59
CA VAL A 18 -0.14 13.55 49.92
C VAL A 18 -0.79 12.47 50.78
N VAL A 19 -1.70 11.67 50.19
CA VAL A 19 -2.15 10.40 50.80
C VAL A 19 -1.72 9.23 49.92
N SER A 20 -0.59 8.66 50.35
CA SER A 20 -0.33 7.24 50.59
C SER A 20 -0.89 6.18 49.64
N ASN A 21 0.03 5.39 49.06
CA ASN A 21 -0.07 3.94 49.24
C ASN A 21 1.32 3.30 49.20
N GLN A 22 1.86 3.07 50.40
CA GLN A 22 3.03 2.25 50.66
C GLN A 22 2.78 0.79 50.23
N ARG A 23 3.74 0.18 49.54
CA ARG A 23 3.96 -1.27 49.65
C ARG A 23 5.44 -1.55 49.88
N ARG A 24 5.68 -2.09 51.08
CA ARG A 24 6.90 -2.74 51.59
C ARG A 24 7.75 -3.39 50.50
N ILE A 25 9.02 -3.04 50.46
CA ILE A 25 10.08 -3.86 49.87
C ILE A 25 10.59 -4.76 51.00
N GLN A 26 10.26 -6.04 50.96
CA GLN A 26 11.07 -7.08 51.61
C GLN A 26 11.76 -7.91 50.54
N ARG A 27 13.09 -8.02 50.67
CA ARG A 27 13.94 -8.98 49.96
C ARG A 27 13.60 -10.39 50.43
N ASN A 28 13.27 -11.32 49.53
CA ASN A 28 13.97 -12.60 49.43
C ASN A 28 13.56 -13.47 48.23
N ARG A 29 14.60 -14.02 47.60
CA ARG A 29 14.73 -15.31 46.88
C ARG A 29 13.73 -15.73 45.78
N LYS A 30 14.30 -15.88 44.57
CA LYS A 30 14.07 -16.92 43.54
C LYS A 30 12.68 -17.58 43.52
N ARG A 31 11.85 -17.26 42.51
CA ARG A 31 11.03 -18.25 41.77
C ARG A 31 10.32 -17.61 40.57
N SER A 32 10.20 -18.41 39.51
CA SER A 32 9.80 -18.12 38.13
C SER A 32 8.67 -17.12 37.92
N PHE A 33 8.94 -16.07 37.13
CA PHE A 33 7.90 -15.16 36.63
C PHE A 33 7.14 -15.79 35.45
N THR A 34 6.00 -16.39 35.76
CA THR A 34 4.94 -16.69 34.78
C THR A 34 4.32 -15.37 34.33
N ILE A 35 4.70 -14.85 33.15
CA ILE A 35 4.15 -13.60 32.60
C ILE A 35 2.67 -13.83 32.20
N LYS A 36 1.74 -13.49 33.09
CA LYS A 36 0.33 -13.25 32.74
C LYS A 36 0.25 -12.01 31.85
N VAL A 37 0.07 -12.22 30.54
CA VAL A 37 -0.07 -11.14 29.55
C VAL A 37 -1.44 -10.46 29.68
N LEU A 38 -1.51 -9.38 30.48
CA LEU A 38 -2.68 -8.50 30.51
C LEU A 38 -2.85 -7.78 29.16
N SER A 39 -4.00 -8.03 28.52
CA SER A 39 -4.37 -7.50 27.21
C SER A 39 -4.91 -6.05 27.29
N THR A 40 -4.06 -5.06 27.58
CA THR A 40 -4.46 -3.64 27.48
C THR A 40 -4.32 -3.11 26.04
N ILE A 41 -5.38 -2.46 25.53
CA ILE A 41 -5.36 -1.75 24.24
C ILE A 41 -4.63 -0.42 24.45
N ARG A 42 -3.34 -0.35 24.13
CA ARG A 42 -2.59 0.93 24.19
C ARG A 42 -3.00 1.83 23.01
N VAL A 43 -3.79 2.88 23.28
CA VAL A 43 -4.11 3.94 22.31
C VAL A 43 -3.07 5.05 22.39
N CYS A 44 -1.94 4.91 21.68
CA CYS A 44 -0.93 5.97 21.67
C CYS A 44 -1.34 7.11 20.72
N HIS A 45 -1.81 8.22 21.27
CA HIS A 45 -1.92 9.53 20.61
C HIS A 45 -0.59 10.29 20.65
N SER A 46 0.50 9.73 20.08
CA SER A 46 1.72 10.55 19.93
C SER A 46 1.50 11.64 18.89
N LEU A 47 1.44 12.89 19.32
CA LEU A 47 1.97 14.03 18.57
C LEU A 47 3.49 13.88 18.55
N ASP A 48 3.98 12.96 17.71
CA ASP A 48 5.42 12.76 17.49
C ASP A 48 5.93 14.01 16.71
N ASN A 49 6.27 15.11 17.42
CA ASN A 49 6.92 16.27 16.81
C ASN A 49 8.37 15.87 16.49
N CYS A 50 8.62 15.44 15.25
CA CYS A 50 9.98 15.19 14.78
C CYS A 50 10.71 16.54 14.54
N ARG A 51 11.02 17.28 15.61
CA ARG A 51 12.24 18.10 15.68
C ARG A 51 13.28 17.21 16.38
N GLY A 52 14.46 17.00 15.80
CA GLY A 52 15.52 16.21 16.45
C GLY A 52 15.84 14.83 15.86
N SER A 53 15.14 13.75 16.19
CA SER A 53 15.76 12.41 16.05
C SER A 53 15.50 11.65 14.72
N PRO A 54 16.54 11.18 13.99
CA PRO A 54 16.39 10.48 12.70
C PRO A 54 15.95 9.01 12.80
N ASN A 55 15.98 8.37 13.98
CA ASN A 55 15.84 6.90 14.13
C ASN A 55 14.83 6.44 15.21
N PHE A 56 13.54 6.73 15.03
CA PHE A 56 12.51 6.19 15.94
C PHE A 56 12.18 4.69 15.66
N LEU A 57 12.60 3.78 16.56
CA LEU A 57 12.41 2.32 16.51
C LEU A 57 11.49 1.77 17.63
N PRO A 58 10.20 2.14 17.69
CA PRO A 58 9.32 1.67 18.75
C PRO A 58 8.95 0.20 18.48
N MET A 59 9.23 -0.67 19.46
CA MET A 59 8.56 -1.97 19.61
C MET A 59 7.30 -1.78 20.45
N LEU A 60 6.19 -2.37 20.02
CA LEU A 60 4.91 -2.22 20.72
C LEU A 60 4.18 -3.57 20.73
N GLY A 61 3.47 -3.80 21.84
CA GLY A 61 2.84 -5.05 22.27
C GLY A 61 1.73 -5.62 21.35
N PRO A 62 0.94 -6.57 21.86
CA PRO A 62 0.13 -7.49 21.03
C PRO A 62 -0.99 -6.82 20.23
N LYS A 63 -1.60 -5.75 20.76
CA LYS A 63 -2.66 -4.95 20.13
C LYS A 63 -2.23 -3.46 20.10
N CYS A 64 -2.27 -2.82 18.92
CA CYS A 64 -1.88 -1.40 18.81
C CYS A 64 -2.80 -0.59 17.87
N GLN A 65 -3.27 0.57 18.33
CA GLN A 65 -3.96 1.60 17.54
C GLN A 65 -3.14 2.90 17.52
N ARG A 66 -2.78 3.41 16.33
CA ARG A 66 -1.93 4.63 16.22
C ARG A 66 -2.37 5.62 15.13
N ARG A 67 -2.40 6.91 15.46
CA ARG A 67 -2.72 8.04 14.55
C ARG A 67 -1.65 9.16 14.53
N PRO A 68 -0.34 8.85 14.37
CA PRO A 68 0.69 9.88 14.50
C PRO A 68 0.60 10.90 13.36
N ARG A 69 0.73 12.18 13.70
CA ARG A 69 1.03 13.29 12.80
C ARG A 69 2.53 13.55 12.91
N LEU A 70 3.22 13.70 11.78
CA LEU A 70 4.67 13.88 11.75
C LEU A 70 4.99 15.01 10.77
N GLY A 71 5.95 15.83 11.16
CA GLY A 71 6.44 16.99 10.43
C GLY A 71 7.11 16.67 9.07
N PRO A 72 7.77 17.66 8.47
CA PRO A 72 8.20 17.63 7.08
C PRO A 72 9.17 16.47 6.78
N LYS A 73 10.36 16.46 7.39
CA LYS A 73 11.36 15.41 7.16
C LYS A 73 11.17 14.27 8.16
N CYS A 74 10.89 13.05 7.69
CA CYS A 74 10.68 11.91 8.59
C CYS A 74 11.21 10.57 8.04
N GLN A 75 12.05 9.89 8.83
CA GLN A 75 12.50 8.51 8.58
C GLN A 75 12.00 7.57 9.69
N ARG A 76 11.34 6.45 9.34
CA ARG A 76 10.82 5.51 10.37
C ARG A 76 10.90 4.02 9.99
N ARG A 77 11.28 3.18 10.94
CA ARG A 77 11.38 1.71 10.80
C ARG A 77 10.62 0.91 11.90
N PRO A 78 9.34 1.21 12.20
CA PRO A 78 8.65 0.59 13.33
C PRO A 78 8.39 -0.90 13.09
N ARG A 79 8.59 -1.70 14.13
CA ARG A 79 8.16 -3.10 14.25
C ARG A 79 6.90 -3.12 15.13
N LEU A 80 5.84 -3.78 14.69
CA LEU A 80 4.61 -3.84 15.48
C LEU A 80 4.06 -5.26 15.53
N GLY A 81 3.47 -5.57 16.69
CA GLY A 81 2.92 -6.85 17.06
C GLY A 81 1.71 -7.33 16.22
N PRO A 82 1.10 -8.45 16.64
CA PRO A 82 0.18 -9.25 15.83
C PRO A 82 -1.09 -8.55 15.36
N LYS A 83 -1.70 -7.65 16.16
CA LYS A 83 -2.94 -6.94 15.80
C LYS A 83 -2.71 -5.42 15.75
N CYS A 84 -2.74 -4.83 14.55
CA CYS A 84 -2.37 -3.42 14.37
C CYS A 84 -3.33 -2.61 13.49
N GLN A 85 -3.76 -1.44 13.99
CA GLN A 85 -4.49 -0.42 13.24
C GLN A 85 -3.69 0.90 13.16
N ARG A 86 -3.47 1.44 11.94
CA ARG A 86 -2.68 2.67 11.76
C ARG A 86 -3.23 3.68 10.77
N ARG A 87 -3.32 4.95 11.18
CA ARG A 87 -3.71 6.10 10.34
C ARG A 87 -2.72 7.28 10.41
N PRO A 88 -1.44 7.09 10.04
CA PRO A 88 -0.45 8.16 10.14
C PRO A 88 -0.68 9.24 9.07
N ARG A 89 -0.52 10.51 9.45
CA ARG A 89 -0.37 11.67 8.57
C ARG A 89 1.12 12.07 8.58
N LEU A 90 1.68 12.36 7.42
CA LEU A 90 3.11 12.56 7.22
C LEU A 90 3.33 13.73 6.26
N GLY A 91 4.18 14.67 6.68
CA GLY A 91 4.58 15.85 5.92
C GLY A 91 5.42 15.58 4.67
N PRO A 92 5.93 16.65 4.03
CA PRO A 92 6.71 16.60 2.78
C PRO A 92 8.12 16.01 2.97
N ARG A 93 8.48 14.96 2.20
CA ARG A 93 9.76 14.19 2.25
C ARG A 93 9.81 13.14 3.37
N CYS A 94 9.22 11.96 3.11
CA CYS A 94 9.16 10.87 4.08
C CYS A 94 9.73 9.54 3.58
N GLN A 95 10.51 8.85 4.42
CA GLN A 95 11.00 7.48 4.20
C GLN A 95 10.47 6.50 5.26
N ARG A 96 9.85 5.38 4.84
CA ARG A 96 9.29 4.41 5.80
C ARG A 96 9.49 2.94 5.45
N ARG A 97 9.98 2.16 6.43
CA ARG A 97 10.20 0.70 6.34
C ARG A 97 9.54 -0.10 7.48
N PRO A 98 8.21 -0.02 7.68
CA PRO A 98 7.54 -0.71 8.78
C PRO A 98 7.46 -2.23 8.55
N ARG A 99 7.68 -3.02 9.60
CA ARG A 99 7.40 -4.46 9.68
C ARG A 99 6.17 -4.65 10.59
N LEU A 100 5.15 -5.40 10.15
CA LEU A 100 3.92 -5.59 10.94
C LEU A 100 3.47 -7.04 10.89
N GLY A 101 2.90 -7.51 12.01
CA GLY A 101 2.45 -8.87 12.24
C GLY A 101 1.16 -9.32 11.51
N PRO A 102 0.62 -10.49 11.90
CA PRO A 102 -0.40 -11.29 11.19
C PRO A 102 -1.81 -10.71 10.99
N ARG A 103 -2.16 -9.54 11.56
CA ARG A 103 -3.46 -8.87 11.30
C ARG A 103 -3.29 -7.35 11.29
N CYS A 104 -3.33 -6.74 10.11
CA CYS A 104 -3.01 -5.32 9.97
C CYS A 104 -3.99 -4.52 9.12
N GLN A 105 -4.45 -3.38 9.65
CA GLN A 105 -5.18 -2.35 8.91
C GLN A 105 -4.39 -1.04 8.81
N ARG A 106 -4.27 -0.47 7.59
CA ARG A 106 -3.51 0.78 7.40
C ARG A 106 -4.14 1.78 6.45
N ARG A 107 -4.29 3.02 6.92
CA ARG A 107 -4.78 4.17 6.14
C ARG A 107 -3.84 5.39 6.23
N PRO A 108 -2.58 5.28 5.76
CA PRO A 108 -1.63 6.40 5.81
C PRO A 108 -1.95 7.47 4.76
N ARG A 109 -1.87 8.75 5.16
CA ARG A 109 -1.83 9.92 4.28
C ARG A 109 -0.39 10.44 4.27
N LEU A 110 0.15 10.71 3.08
CA LEU A 110 1.56 11.09 2.88
C LEU A 110 1.63 12.24 1.89
N GLY A 111 2.38 13.27 2.26
CA GLY A 111 2.71 14.42 1.42
C GLY A 111 3.60 14.08 0.20
N PRO A 112 4.14 15.11 -0.47
CA PRO A 112 5.01 14.94 -1.63
C PRO A 112 6.33 14.23 -1.29
N ARG A 113 7.00 13.68 -2.31
CA ARG A 113 8.34 13.06 -2.23
C ARG A 113 8.46 11.94 -1.18
N CYS A 114 7.70 10.87 -1.33
CA CYS A 114 7.67 9.77 -0.34
C CYS A 114 8.25 8.43 -0.84
N GLN A 115 9.05 7.77 0.00
CA GLN A 115 9.55 6.40 -0.22
C GLN A 115 9.01 5.41 0.83
N ARG A 116 8.47 4.26 0.38
CA ARG A 116 7.92 3.25 1.31
C ARG A 116 8.23 1.79 0.95
N ARG A 117 8.78 1.07 1.93
CA ARG A 117 9.11 -0.37 1.85
C ARG A 117 8.51 -1.18 3.02
N PRO A 118 7.17 -1.25 3.14
CA PRO A 118 6.54 -2.00 4.23
C PRO A 118 6.61 -3.52 4.00
N ARG A 119 6.94 -4.28 5.05
CA ARG A 119 6.74 -5.74 5.16
C ARG A 119 5.54 -5.99 6.06
N LEU A 120 4.68 -6.91 5.67
CA LEU A 120 3.37 -7.12 6.27
C LEU A 120 3.06 -8.61 6.27
N GLY A 121 2.70 -9.14 7.43
CA GLY A 121 2.29 -10.53 7.63
C GLY A 121 0.99 -10.91 6.91
N PRO A 122 0.39 -12.06 7.26
CA PRO A 122 -0.89 -12.49 6.74
C PRO A 122 -2.03 -11.48 7.03
N ARG A 123 -3.18 -11.66 6.38
CA ARG A 123 -4.44 -10.91 6.61
C ARG A 123 -4.27 -9.38 6.73
N CYS A 124 -4.00 -8.73 5.59
CA CYS A 124 -3.69 -7.29 5.58
C CYS A 124 -4.66 -6.45 4.73
N GLN A 125 -5.13 -5.33 5.29
CA GLN A 125 -5.91 -4.31 4.57
C GLN A 125 -5.17 -2.97 4.47
N ARG A 126 -5.15 -2.38 3.27
CA ARG A 126 -4.43 -1.11 3.04
C ARG A 126 -5.13 -0.11 2.13
N ARG A 127 -5.31 1.11 2.63
CA ARG A 127 -5.87 2.25 1.90
C ARG A 127 -4.98 3.51 1.98
N PRO A 128 -3.75 3.48 1.43
CA PRO A 128 -2.85 4.63 1.46
C PRO A 128 -3.25 5.72 0.45
N ARG A 129 -3.21 6.98 0.87
CA ARG A 129 -3.23 8.17 0.00
C ARG A 129 -1.81 8.75 -0.03
N LEU A 130 -1.30 9.07 -1.21
CA LEU A 130 0.08 9.51 -1.44
C LEU A 130 0.07 10.65 -2.45
N GLY A 131 0.78 11.73 -2.12
CA GLY A 131 1.00 12.88 -2.99
C GLY A 131 1.92 12.58 -4.19
N PRO A 132 2.39 13.63 -4.87
CA PRO A 132 3.29 13.53 -6.03
C PRO A 132 4.63 12.86 -5.70
N ARG A 133 5.33 12.38 -6.74
CA ARG A 133 6.71 11.87 -6.67
C ARG A 133 6.92 10.76 -5.62
N CYS A 134 6.14 9.68 -5.70
CA CYS A 134 6.18 8.61 -4.71
C CYS A 134 6.76 7.29 -5.23
N GLN A 135 7.60 6.63 -4.41
CA GLN A 135 8.14 5.29 -4.65
C GLN A 135 7.65 4.25 -3.63
N ARG A 136 7.18 3.09 -4.10
CA ARG A 136 6.66 2.03 -3.20
C ARG A 136 7.04 0.61 -3.57
N ARG A 137 7.66 -0.09 -2.61
CA ARG A 137 8.07 -1.50 -2.69
C ARG A 137 7.51 -2.34 -1.52
N PRO A 138 6.18 -2.54 -1.42
CA PRO A 138 5.58 -3.32 -0.34
C PRO A 138 5.72 -4.84 -0.59
N ARG A 139 6.07 -5.58 0.45
CA ARG A 139 5.93 -7.05 0.55
C ARG A 139 4.75 -7.36 1.49
N LEU A 140 3.91 -8.31 1.11
CA LEU A 140 2.64 -8.62 1.76
C LEU A 140 2.40 -10.12 1.69
N GLY A 141 2.09 -10.72 2.83
CA GLY A 141 1.73 -12.14 2.98
C GLY A 141 0.40 -12.51 2.33
N PRO A 142 -0.15 -13.69 2.68
CA PRO A 142 -1.41 -14.18 2.12
C PRO A 142 -2.63 -13.35 2.58
N ARG A 143 -3.74 -13.45 1.83
CA ARG A 143 -5.04 -12.81 2.13
C ARG A 143 -4.94 -11.28 2.28
N CYS A 144 -4.64 -10.59 1.17
CA CYS A 144 -4.41 -9.14 1.19
C CYS A 144 -5.38 -8.31 0.35
N GLN A 145 -5.88 -7.21 0.92
CA GLN A 145 -6.69 -6.21 0.21
C GLN A 145 -6.00 -4.85 0.11
N ARG A 146 -6.02 -4.24 -1.09
CA ARG A 146 -5.37 -2.94 -1.31
C ARG A 146 -6.12 -1.97 -2.21
N ARG A 147 -6.38 -0.77 -1.67
CA ARG A 147 -7.00 0.36 -2.38
C ARG A 147 -6.16 1.64 -2.28
N PRO A 148 -4.96 1.69 -2.89
CA PRO A 148 -4.09 2.87 -2.85
C PRO A 148 -4.56 3.95 -3.85
N ARG A 149 -4.56 5.21 -3.44
CA ARG A 149 -4.64 6.40 -4.29
C ARG A 149 -3.26 7.05 -4.34
N LEU A 150 -2.78 7.39 -5.53
CA LEU A 150 -1.45 7.97 -5.75
C LEU A 150 -1.55 9.11 -6.75
N GLY A 151 -0.89 10.22 -6.45
CA GLY A 151 -0.73 11.35 -7.35
C GLY A 151 0.21 11.09 -8.54
N PRO A 152 0.62 12.15 -9.24
CA PRO A 152 1.50 12.07 -10.41
C PRO A 152 2.90 11.51 -10.11
N ARG A 153 3.60 11.07 -11.16
CA ARG A 153 5.03 10.67 -11.12
C ARG A 153 5.31 9.59 -10.07
N CYS A 154 4.55 8.49 -10.08
CA CYS A 154 4.67 7.42 -9.08
C CYS A 154 5.25 6.12 -9.61
N GLN A 155 6.13 5.49 -8.82
CA GLN A 155 6.70 4.16 -9.10
C GLN A 155 6.26 3.09 -8.08
N ARG A 156 5.85 1.91 -8.56
CA ARG A 156 5.38 0.83 -7.68
C ARG A 156 5.83 -0.58 -8.07
N ARG A 157 6.48 -1.25 -7.13
CA ARG A 157 6.96 -2.64 -7.25
C ARG A 157 6.47 -3.51 -6.07
N PRO A 158 5.16 -3.81 -5.96
CA PRO A 158 4.62 -4.65 -4.89
C PRO A 158 4.83 -6.14 -5.17
N ARG A 159 5.21 -6.90 -4.14
CA ARG A 159 5.15 -8.36 -4.08
C ARG A 159 4.02 -8.76 -3.13
N LEU A 160 3.21 -9.73 -3.52
CA LEU A 160 1.96 -10.11 -2.86
C LEU A 160 1.80 -11.63 -2.94
N GLY A 161 1.53 -12.25 -1.80
CA GLY A 161 1.23 -13.67 -1.69
C GLY A 161 -0.12 -14.09 -2.29
N PRO A 162 -0.58 -15.31 -1.98
CA PRO A 162 -1.86 -15.85 -2.44
C PRO A 162 -3.09 -15.03 -2.00
N ARG A 163 -4.21 -15.19 -2.71
CA ARG A 163 -5.53 -14.63 -2.37
C ARG A 163 -5.50 -13.11 -2.18
N CYS A 164 -5.20 -12.37 -3.25
CA CYS A 164 -5.05 -10.91 -3.19
C CYS A 164 -6.07 -10.13 -4.03
N GLN A 165 -6.63 -9.07 -3.45
CA GLN A 165 -7.49 -8.11 -4.15
C GLN A 165 -6.86 -6.71 -4.25
N ARG A 166 -6.92 -6.09 -5.43
CA ARG A 166 -6.33 -4.76 -5.65
C ARG A 166 -7.14 -3.82 -6.52
N ARG A 167 -7.44 -2.65 -5.98
CA ARG A 167 -8.10 -1.53 -6.67
C ARG A 167 -7.31 -0.22 -6.57
N PRO A 168 -6.13 -0.12 -7.21
CA PRO A 168 -5.32 1.10 -7.17
C PRO A 168 -5.83 2.15 -8.16
N ARG A 169 -5.89 3.41 -7.73
CA ARG A 169 -6.04 4.60 -8.59
C ARG A 169 -4.69 5.32 -8.63
N LEU A 170 -4.24 5.69 -9.83
CA LEU A 170 -2.97 6.38 -10.06
C LEU A 170 -3.16 7.52 -11.04
N GLY A 171 -2.57 8.67 -10.75
CA GLY A 171 -2.48 9.81 -11.65
C GLY A 171 -1.53 9.59 -12.84
N PRO A 172 -1.19 10.67 -13.57
CA PRO A 172 -0.33 10.63 -14.75
C PRO A 172 1.10 10.15 -14.47
N ARG A 173 1.81 9.77 -15.55
CA ARG A 173 3.26 9.45 -15.53
C ARG A 173 3.65 8.40 -14.49
N CYS A 174 2.91 7.30 -14.43
CA CYS A 174 3.12 6.24 -13.42
C CYS A 174 3.73 4.96 -13.98
N GLN A 175 4.66 4.35 -13.22
CA GLN A 175 5.26 3.06 -13.55
C GLN A 175 4.89 1.96 -12.53
N ARG A 176 4.53 0.76 -13.03
CA ARG A 176 4.14 -0.35 -12.15
C ARG A 176 4.64 -1.72 -12.58
N ARG A 177 5.36 -2.39 -11.66
CA ARG A 177 5.85 -3.77 -11.80
C ARG A 177 5.42 -4.67 -10.63
N PRO A 178 4.12 -5.01 -10.52
CA PRO A 178 3.63 -5.88 -9.45
C PRO A 178 3.86 -7.36 -9.76
N ARG A 179 4.32 -8.13 -8.76
CA ARG A 179 4.30 -9.59 -8.74
C ARG A 179 3.18 -10.05 -7.78
N LEU A 180 2.35 -10.98 -8.22
CA LEU A 180 1.24 -11.52 -7.43
C LEU A 180 1.19 -13.03 -7.57
N GLY A 181 0.99 -13.73 -6.45
CA GLY A 181 0.75 -15.16 -6.41
C GLY A 181 -0.62 -15.60 -6.98
N PRO A 182 -1.02 -16.84 -6.71
CA PRO A 182 -2.28 -17.42 -7.18
C PRO A 182 -3.54 -16.70 -6.66
N ARG A 183 -4.67 -16.93 -7.34
CA ARG A 183 -6.01 -16.48 -6.92
C ARG A 183 -6.08 -14.96 -6.66
N CYS A 184 -5.75 -14.16 -7.69
CA CYS A 184 -5.68 -12.70 -7.55
C CYS A 184 -6.70 -11.94 -8.40
N GLN A 185 -7.32 -10.92 -7.82
CA GLN A 185 -8.22 -9.99 -8.51
C GLN A 185 -7.65 -8.57 -8.59
N ARG A 186 -7.71 -7.95 -9.79
CA ARG A 186 -7.17 -6.60 -9.99
C ARG A 186 -8.02 -5.70 -10.87
N ARG A 187 -8.40 -4.55 -10.30
CA ARG A 187 -9.13 -3.46 -10.97
C ARG A 187 -8.39 -2.11 -10.87
N PRO A 188 -7.24 -1.94 -11.53
CA PRO A 188 -6.49 -0.69 -11.49
C PRO A 188 -7.07 0.36 -12.46
N ARG A 189 -7.19 1.60 -12.02
CA ARG A 189 -7.40 2.79 -12.86
C ARG A 189 -6.10 3.59 -12.93
N LEU A 190 -5.68 3.98 -14.12
CA LEU A 190 -4.46 4.76 -14.35
C LEU A 190 -4.75 5.91 -15.31
N GLY A 191 -4.21 7.09 -15.01
CA GLY A 191 -4.20 8.23 -15.90
C GLY A 191 -3.25 8.06 -17.10
N PRO A 192 -3.00 9.16 -17.84
CA PRO A 192 -2.18 9.17 -19.05
C PRO A 192 -0.71 8.78 -18.81
N ARG A 193 -0.01 8.44 -19.90
CA ARG A 193 1.45 8.23 -19.93
C ARG A 193 1.94 7.21 -18.90
N CYS A 194 1.23 6.08 -18.76
CA CYS A 194 1.53 5.06 -17.76
C CYS A 194 2.15 3.79 -18.34
N GLN A 195 3.13 3.22 -17.62
CA GLN A 195 3.77 1.95 -17.98
C GLN A 195 3.47 0.83 -16.97
N ARG A 196 3.16 -0.38 -17.48
CA ARG A 196 2.82 -1.52 -16.61
C ARG A 196 3.38 -2.86 -17.06
N ARG A 197 4.14 -3.50 -16.18
CA ARG A 197 4.69 -4.85 -16.35
C ARG A 197 4.31 -5.79 -15.19
N PRO A 198 3.03 -6.18 -15.06
CA PRO A 198 2.59 -7.09 -13.99
C PRO A 198 2.89 -8.56 -14.33
N ARG A 199 3.40 -9.32 -13.35
CA ARG A 199 3.46 -10.79 -13.35
C ARG A 199 2.40 -11.32 -12.38
N LEU A 200 1.64 -12.31 -12.80
CA LEU A 200 0.55 -12.92 -12.01
C LEU A 200 0.59 -14.43 -12.18
N GLY A 201 0.43 -15.15 -11.07
CA GLY A 201 0.27 -16.60 -11.07
C GLY A 201 -1.08 -17.08 -11.62
N PRO A 202 -1.41 -18.36 -11.40
CA PRO A 202 -2.65 -18.99 -11.86
C PRO A 202 -3.93 -18.36 -11.30
N ARG A 203 -5.07 -18.63 -11.96
CA ARG A 203 -6.42 -18.30 -11.48
C ARG A 203 -6.59 -16.81 -11.17
N CYS A 204 -6.21 -15.93 -12.11
CA CYS A 204 -6.23 -14.49 -11.91
C CYS A 204 -7.27 -13.76 -12.77
N GLN A 205 -7.95 -12.77 -12.17
CA GLN A 205 -8.88 -11.88 -12.88
C GLN A 205 -8.38 -10.44 -12.95
N ARG A 206 -8.48 -9.83 -14.14
CA ARG A 206 -7.97 -8.47 -14.37
C ARG A 206 -8.86 -7.58 -15.21
N ARG A 207 -9.31 -6.47 -14.61
CA ARG A 207 -10.10 -5.41 -15.27
C ARG A 207 -9.43 -4.02 -15.15
N PRO A 208 -8.31 -3.77 -15.84
CA PRO A 208 -7.64 -2.49 -15.82
C PRO A 208 -8.30 -1.46 -16.75
N ARG A 209 -8.47 -0.22 -16.29
CA ARG A 209 -8.78 0.96 -17.11
C ARG A 209 -7.52 1.83 -17.19
N LEU A 210 -7.14 2.26 -18.38
CA LEU A 210 -5.99 3.14 -18.62
C LEU A 210 -6.37 4.27 -19.56
N GLY A 211 -5.92 5.47 -19.23
CA GLY A 211 -5.99 6.62 -20.13
C GLY A 211 -5.03 6.53 -21.32
N PRO A 212 -4.88 7.63 -22.07
CA PRO A 212 -4.08 7.70 -23.28
C PRO A 212 -2.59 7.40 -23.10
N ARG A 213 -1.90 7.08 -24.20
CA ARG A 213 -0.44 6.96 -24.28
C ARG A 213 0.14 5.97 -23.25
N CYS A 214 -0.53 4.84 -23.04
CA CYS A 214 -0.12 3.85 -22.04
C CYS A 214 0.51 2.60 -22.66
N GLN A 215 1.56 2.08 -22.00
CA GLN A 215 2.23 0.84 -22.40
C GLN A 215 1.99 -0.29 -21.40
N ARG A 216 1.69 -1.50 -21.89
CA ARG A 216 1.51 -2.67 -21.00
C ARG A 216 2.08 -3.98 -21.51
N ARG A 217 2.91 -4.60 -20.67
CA ARG A 217 3.49 -5.93 -20.88
C ARG A 217 3.18 -6.89 -19.72
N PRO A 218 1.93 -7.36 -19.59
CA PRO A 218 1.55 -8.31 -18.54
C PRO A 218 1.92 -9.76 -18.89
N ARG A 219 2.47 -10.49 -17.93
CA ARG A 219 2.61 -11.96 -17.95
C ARG A 219 1.61 -12.57 -16.95
N LEU A 220 0.87 -13.58 -17.37
CA LEU A 220 -0.14 -14.27 -16.58
C LEU A 220 0.00 -15.77 -16.77
N GLY A 221 -0.08 -16.52 -15.68
CA GLY A 221 -0.18 -17.98 -15.70
C GLY A 221 -1.54 -18.50 -16.22
N PRO A 222 -1.80 -19.79 -16.03
CA PRO A 222 -2.99 -20.46 -16.56
C PRO A 222 -4.30 -20.00 -15.90
N ARG A 223 -5.42 -20.32 -16.56
CA ARG A 223 -6.79 -20.09 -16.06
C ARG A 223 -7.05 -18.63 -15.68
N CYS A 224 -6.66 -17.69 -16.56
CA CYS A 224 -6.77 -16.25 -16.28
C CYS A 224 -7.82 -15.55 -17.15
N GLN A 225 -8.56 -14.61 -16.54
CA GLN A 225 -9.52 -13.77 -17.24
C GLN A 225 -9.08 -12.30 -17.30
N ARG A 226 -9.30 -11.67 -18.46
CA ARG A 226 -8.88 -10.28 -18.68
C ARG A 226 -9.87 -9.43 -19.46
N ARG A 227 -10.29 -8.31 -18.86
CA ARG A 227 -11.13 -7.29 -19.51
C ARG A 227 -10.52 -5.89 -19.40
N PRO A 228 -9.43 -5.59 -20.14
CA PRO A 228 -8.81 -4.27 -20.14
C PRO A 228 -9.57 -3.27 -21.03
N ARG A 229 -9.77 -2.05 -20.54
CA ARG A 229 -10.16 -0.88 -21.33
C ARG A 229 -8.97 0.07 -21.46
N LEU A 230 -8.66 0.51 -22.66
CA LEU A 230 -7.58 1.45 -22.95
C LEU A 230 -8.11 2.65 -23.71
N GLY A 231 -7.65 3.84 -23.37
CA GLY A 231 -7.79 5.01 -24.21
C GLY A 231 -6.86 4.98 -25.45
N PRO A 232 -6.82 6.08 -26.20
CA PRO A 232 -6.07 6.19 -27.44
C PRO A 232 -4.56 5.97 -27.31
N ARG A 233 -3.90 5.67 -28.44
CA ARG A 233 -2.43 5.62 -28.57
C ARG A 233 -1.76 4.68 -27.55
N CYS A 234 -2.40 3.54 -27.24
CA CYS A 234 -1.90 2.59 -26.25
C CYS A 234 -1.24 1.36 -26.90
N GLN A 235 -0.11 0.93 -26.34
CA GLN A 235 0.59 -0.29 -26.77
C GLN A 235 0.43 -1.43 -25.77
N ARG A 236 0.21 -2.66 -26.27
CA ARG A 236 0.11 -3.85 -25.41
C ARG A 236 0.76 -5.09 -25.97
N ARG A 237 1.64 -5.69 -25.15
CA ARG A 237 2.29 -6.98 -25.40
C ARG A 237 2.05 -7.98 -24.26
N PRO A 238 0.84 -8.56 -24.14
CA PRO A 238 0.52 -9.55 -23.12
C PRO A 238 1.00 -10.96 -23.47
N ARG A 239 1.61 -11.67 -22.51
CA ARG A 239 1.85 -13.12 -22.57
C ARG A 239 0.91 -13.83 -21.60
N LEU A 240 0.12 -14.79 -22.10
CA LEU A 240 -0.82 -15.58 -21.30
C LEU A 240 -0.48 -17.07 -21.40
N GLY A 241 -0.54 -17.78 -20.29
CA GLY A 241 -0.52 -19.24 -20.28
C GLY A 241 -1.86 -19.85 -20.75
N PRO A 242 -2.00 -21.18 -20.60
CA PRO A 242 -3.17 -21.93 -21.08
C PRO A 242 -4.51 -21.50 -20.48
N ARG A 243 -5.61 -21.88 -21.16
CA ARG A 243 -6.99 -21.74 -20.66
C ARG A 243 -7.34 -20.31 -20.23
N CYS A 244 -6.94 -19.31 -21.01
CA CYS A 244 -7.17 -17.90 -20.68
C CYS A 244 -8.23 -17.24 -21.56
N GLN A 245 -9.07 -16.41 -20.94
CA GLN A 245 -10.07 -15.62 -21.64
C GLN A 245 -9.72 -14.13 -21.68
N ARG A 246 -9.96 -13.48 -22.82
CA ARG A 246 -9.69 -12.05 -22.98
C ARG A 246 -10.77 -11.30 -23.74
N ARG A 247 -11.25 -10.22 -23.14
CA ARG A 247 -12.16 -9.25 -23.76
C ARG A 247 -11.63 -7.81 -23.66
N PRO A 248 -10.62 -7.43 -24.46
CA PRO A 248 -10.07 -6.07 -24.47
C PRO A 248 -10.93 -5.10 -25.28
N ARG A 249 -11.15 -3.89 -24.74
CA ARG A 249 -11.65 -2.72 -25.49
C ARG A 249 -10.51 -1.72 -25.67
N LEU A 250 -10.29 -1.23 -26.88
CA LEU A 250 -9.22 -0.29 -27.23
C LEU A 250 -9.83 0.94 -27.87
N GLY A 251 -9.41 2.12 -27.47
CA GLY A 251 -9.63 3.34 -28.24
C GLY A 251 -8.71 3.41 -29.47
N PRO A 252 -8.81 4.49 -30.24
CA PRO A 252 -8.09 4.69 -31.50
C PRO A 252 -6.57 4.53 -31.42
N ARG A 253 -5.95 4.22 -32.57
CA ARG A 253 -4.49 4.20 -32.75
C ARG A 253 -3.76 3.30 -31.73
N CYS A 254 -4.37 2.19 -31.32
CA CYS A 254 -3.78 1.26 -30.37
C CYS A 254 -3.10 0.07 -31.05
N GLN A 255 -1.91 -0.30 -30.57
CA GLN A 255 -1.18 -1.47 -31.08
C GLN A 255 -1.22 -2.64 -30.10
N ARG A 256 -1.38 -3.86 -30.63
CA ARG A 256 -1.44 -5.09 -29.82
C ARG A 256 -0.67 -6.26 -30.41
N ARG A 257 0.26 -6.78 -29.61
CA ARG A 257 1.01 -8.03 -29.91
C ARG A 257 0.86 -9.07 -28.80
N PRO A 258 -0.28 -9.79 -28.71
CA PRO A 258 -0.48 -10.82 -27.70
C PRO A 258 0.19 -12.15 -28.07
N ARG A 259 0.83 -12.81 -27.09
CA ARG A 259 1.19 -14.24 -27.15
C ARG A 259 0.27 -15.02 -26.23
N LEU A 260 -0.36 -16.08 -26.71
CA LEU A 260 -1.30 -16.92 -25.97
C LEU A 260 -0.82 -18.37 -26.00
N GLY A 261 -0.86 -19.04 -24.85
CA GLY A 261 -0.79 -20.50 -24.79
C GLY A 261 -2.10 -21.16 -25.22
N PRO A 262 -2.17 -22.48 -25.18
CA PRO A 262 -3.29 -23.27 -25.71
C PRO A 262 -4.64 -22.99 -25.04
N ARG A 263 -5.72 -23.34 -25.75
CA ARG A 263 -7.11 -23.24 -25.27
C ARG A 263 -7.49 -21.83 -24.77
N CYS A 264 -6.97 -20.78 -25.42
CA CYS A 264 -7.27 -19.40 -25.07
C CYS A 264 -8.37 -18.81 -25.97
N GLN A 265 -9.29 -18.06 -25.38
CA GLN A 265 -10.36 -17.38 -26.10
C GLN A 265 -10.17 -15.86 -26.12
N ARG A 266 -10.49 -15.23 -27.25
CA ARG A 266 -10.39 -13.78 -27.45
C ARG A 266 -11.59 -13.16 -28.13
N ARG A 267 -12.13 -12.12 -27.47
CA ARG A 267 -13.16 -11.23 -28.02
C ARG A 267 -12.78 -9.75 -27.92
N PRO A 268 -11.91 -9.23 -28.81
CA PRO A 268 -11.53 -7.82 -28.80
C PRO A 268 -12.59 -6.92 -29.44
N ARG A 269 -12.77 -5.71 -28.87
CA ARG A 269 -13.38 -4.55 -29.54
C ARG A 269 -12.30 -3.50 -29.80
N LEU A 270 -12.25 -2.97 -31.01
CA LEU A 270 -11.20 -2.07 -31.50
C LEU A 270 -11.87 -0.77 -31.95
N GLY A 271 -11.23 0.37 -31.65
CA GLY A 271 -11.54 1.62 -32.33
C GLY A 271 -10.66 1.78 -33.58
N PRO A 272 -10.83 2.89 -34.31
CA PRO A 272 -10.17 3.12 -35.59
C PRO A 272 -8.64 3.08 -35.51
N ARG A 273 -8.01 2.70 -36.63
CA ARG A 273 -6.54 2.64 -36.80
C ARG A 273 -5.84 1.76 -35.76
N CYS A 274 -6.48 0.69 -35.30
CA CYS A 274 -5.93 -0.24 -34.29
C CYS A 274 -5.26 -1.47 -34.91
N GLN A 275 -3.94 -1.58 -34.78
CA GLN A 275 -3.18 -2.72 -35.30
C GLN A 275 -3.08 -3.92 -34.33
N ARG A 276 -3.07 -5.14 -34.89
CA ARG A 276 -2.97 -6.39 -34.14
C ARG A 276 -2.05 -7.42 -34.81
N ARG A 277 -1.06 -7.92 -34.07
CA ARG A 277 -0.21 -9.05 -34.48
C ARG A 277 -0.16 -10.14 -33.41
N PRO A 278 -1.12 -11.08 -33.38
CA PRO A 278 -1.19 -12.13 -32.37
C PRO A 278 -0.33 -13.35 -32.70
N ARG A 279 0.24 -14.00 -31.67
CA ARG A 279 0.74 -15.39 -31.75
C ARG A 279 -0.16 -16.26 -30.88
N LEU A 280 -0.71 -17.33 -31.45
CA LEU A 280 -1.70 -18.20 -30.85
C LEU A 280 -1.09 -19.60 -30.67
N GLY A 281 -1.34 -20.26 -29.54
CA GLY A 281 -1.08 -21.68 -29.39
C GLY A 281 -2.29 -22.50 -29.86
N PRO A 282 -2.20 -23.84 -29.82
CA PRO A 282 -3.24 -24.71 -30.36
C PRO A 282 -4.59 -24.52 -29.66
N ARG A 283 -5.68 -24.79 -30.39
CA ARG A 283 -7.07 -24.66 -29.93
C ARG A 283 -7.42 -23.25 -29.39
N CYS A 284 -6.81 -22.20 -29.95
CA CYS A 284 -7.07 -20.82 -29.56
C CYS A 284 -8.11 -20.15 -30.47
N GLN A 285 -9.26 -19.78 -29.91
CA GLN A 285 -10.34 -19.13 -30.66
C GLN A 285 -10.29 -17.60 -30.64
N ARG A 286 -10.70 -16.99 -31.75
CA ARG A 286 -10.71 -15.53 -31.97
C ARG A 286 -12.05 -15.10 -32.59
N ARG A 287 -12.87 -14.38 -31.83
CA ARG A 287 -14.08 -13.70 -32.34
C ARG A 287 -13.93 -12.18 -32.22
N PRO A 288 -13.39 -11.48 -33.23
CA PRO A 288 -13.36 -10.02 -33.23
C PRO A 288 -14.78 -9.46 -33.32
N ARG A 289 -15.01 -8.29 -32.72
CA ARG A 289 -16.08 -7.38 -33.15
C ARG A 289 -15.38 -6.08 -33.52
N LEU A 290 -15.50 -5.67 -34.77
CA LEU A 290 -15.19 -4.30 -35.17
C LEU A 290 -16.24 -3.43 -34.48
N GLY A 291 -15.81 -2.37 -33.81
CA GLY A 291 -16.75 -1.30 -33.50
C GLY A 291 -16.77 -0.46 -34.77
N LEU A 292 -17.92 -0.40 -35.42
CA LEU A 292 -18.30 0.79 -36.19
C LEU A 292 -18.13 2.00 -35.24
#